data_AF-A0A443S8F2-F1
#
_entry.id   AF-A0A443S8F2-F1
#
_cell.length_a   1.000
_cell.length_b   1.000
_cell.length_c   1.000
_cell.angle_alpha   90.00
_cell.angle_beta   90.00
_cell.angle_gamma   90.00
#
_symmetry.space_group_name_H-M   'P 1'
#
loop_
_entity.id
_entity.type
_entity.pdbx_description
1 polymer ?
#
loop_
_entity_poly.entity_id
_entity_poly.type
_entity_poly.pdbx_seq_one_letter_code
_entity_poly.pdbx_strand_id
1 'polypeptide(L)'
;MAITKFNEIAVKNNAINLALGFPDYVVHDVVTKALSNATLDSVINNQYTRGAGHPRLIKILSKIYSNLTNHWINPLTDIVITVGGYEAIFCGISSHVNTADEVIIIEPFFESSIRGSDWILDPKELRSKFSIKTKMIISNTPNNPIGKIYTYDELQMIAKLSIEFNTLVLVDEVYEWMIFDHNQHIRMSKARLLTPLQEAFAVGYEMEYERLNQNLSFRKQFARSLQDKRDLIVNMFSEVNTNAVIPEGGFFLIVDFSNIAKRVNLLQKKENQTTGNS
;
A
#
# COMPACT_ATOMS: atom_id res chain seq x y z
N MET A 1 -4.94 -16.44 -3.95
CA MET A 1 -4.87 -17.88 -3.60
C MET A 1 -3.89 -18.23 -2.48
N ALA A 2 -2.96 -17.35 -2.07
CA ALA A 2 -2.11 -17.58 -0.88
C ALA A 2 -2.76 -17.15 0.45
N ILE A 3 -3.42 -15.98 0.46
CA ILE A 3 -4.00 -15.31 1.64
C ILE A 3 -4.91 -16.23 2.48
N THR A 4 -5.90 -16.88 1.88
CA THR A 4 -6.81 -17.82 2.56
C THR A 4 -6.08 -18.97 3.22
N LYS A 5 -5.10 -19.54 2.51
CA LYS A 5 -4.29 -20.68 2.99
C LYS A 5 -3.47 -20.34 4.23
N PHE A 6 -2.97 -19.10 4.37
CA PHE A 6 -2.29 -18.67 5.59
C PHE A 6 -3.24 -18.56 6.79
N ASN A 7 -4.47 -18.05 6.59
CA ASN A 7 -5.51 -18.03 7.62
C ASN A 7 -5.90 -19.45 8.06
N GLU A 8 -6.15 -20.35 7.12
CA GLU A 8 -6.46 -21.77 7.37
C GLU A 8 -5.34 -22.46 8.18
N ILE A 9 -4.08 -22.22 7.82
CA ILE A 9 -2.91 -22.77 8.53
C ILE A 9 -2.80 -22.17 9.94
N ALA A 10 -2.96 -20.86 10.12
CA ALA A 10 -2.86 -20.22 11.42
C ALA A 10 -3.93 -20.74 12.40
N VAL A 11 -5.20 -20.77 11.97
CA VAL A 11 -6.32 -21.30 12.75
C VAL A 11 -6.11 -22.78 13.07
N LYS A 12 -5.72 -23.61 12.10
CA LYS A 12 -5.50 -25.06 12.30
C LYS A 12 -4.41 -25.38 13.32
N ASN A 13 -3.40 -24.52 13.45
CA ASN A 13 -2.26 -24.73 14.35
C ASN A 13 -2.33 -23.87 15.64
N ASN A 14 -3.43 -23.15 15.87
CA ASN A 14 -3.58 -22.18 16.96
C ASN A 14 -2.41 -21.18 17.04
N ALA A 15 -1.95 -20.71 15.87
CA ALA A 15 -0.77 -19.85 15.74
C ALA A 15 -1.16 -18.37 15.56
N ILE A 16 -0.32 -17.46 16.07
CA ILE A 16 -0.48 -16.02 15.88
C ILE A 16 -0.28 -15.68 14.40
N ASN A 17 -1.31 -15.14 13.74
CA ASN A 17 -1.24 -14.80 12.32
C ASN A 17 -0.64 -13.40 12.10
N LEU A 18 0.68 -13.35 11.88
CA LEU A 18 1.40 -12.13 11.49
C LEU A 18 1.55 -11.97 9.97
N ALA A 19 0.95 -12.85 9.16
CA ALA A 19 1.17 -12.90 7.70
C ALA A 19 0.17 -12.06 6.89
N LEU A 20 -0.94 -11.60 7.49
CA LEU A 20 -2.02 -10.92 6.80
C LEU A 20 -2.21 -9.49 7.31
N GLY A 21 -2.24 -8.54 6.38
CA GLY A 21 -2.35 -7.11 6.64
C GLY A 21 -3.76 -6.65 7.02
N PHE A 22 -4.29 -7.10 8.16
CA PHE A 22 -5.51 -6.57 8.77
C PHE A 22 -5.26 -6.19 10.25
N PRO A 23 -5.89 -5.12 10.78
CA PRO A 23 -5.85 -4.81 12.20
C PRO A 23 -6.71 -5.78 13.01
N ASP A 24 -6.20 -6.21 14.15
CA ASP A 24 -6.89 -7.05 15.15
C ASP A 24 -7.58 -6.23 16.26
N TYR A 25 -7.52 -4.90 16.17
CA TYR A 25 -8.10 -3.92 17.10
C TYR A 25 -9.23 -3.10 16.46
N VAL A 26 -10.08 -2.52 17.31
CA VAL A 26 -11.21 -1.69 16.88
C VAL A 26 -10.72 -0.40 16.21
N VAL A 27 -11.23 -0.10 15.02
CA VAL A 27 -10.94 1.15 14.28
C VAL A 27 -11.55 2.36 14.97
N HIS A 28 -11.03 3.57 14.69
CA HIS A 28 -11.43 4.80 15.38
C HIS A 28 -12.96 5.01 15.36
N ASP A 29 -13.54 5.22 16.54
CA ASP A 29 -14.97 5.32 16.79
C ASP A 29 -15.70 6.36 15.93
N VAL A 30 -15.02 7.44 15.51
CA VAL A 30 -15.52 8.43 14.54
C VAL A 30 -16.03 7.76 13.26
N VAL A 31 -15.34 6.74 12.75
CA VAL A 31 -15.73 6.06 11.51
C VAL A 31 -16.88 5.08 11.74
N THR A 32 -16.90 4.36 12.87
CA THR A 32 -17.98 3.41 13.18
C THR A 32 -19.28 4.13 13.55
N LYS A 33 -19.21 5.23 14.31
CA LYS A 33 -20.33 6.16 14.55
C LYS A 33 -20.76 6.82 13.23
N ALA A 34 -19.79 7.32 12.45
CA ALA A 34 -19.88 7.70 11.04
C ALA A 34 -20.87 6.86 10.24
N LEU A 35 -20.55 5.56 10.19
CA LEU A 35 -21.31 4.55 9.46
C LEU A 35 -22.67 4.25 10.09
N SER A 36 -22.75 4.17 11.42
CA SER A 36 -24.01 3.92 12.14
C SER A 36 -25.02 5.04 11.94
N ASN A 37 -24.58 6.30 12.00
CA ASN A 37 -25.40 7.46 11.71
C ASN A 37 -25.82 7.49 10.23
N ALA A 38 -24.88 7.20 9.32
CA ALA A 38 -25.18 7.17 7.88
C ALA A 38 -26.28 6.15 7.53
N THR A 39 -26.33 4.98 8.19
CA THR A 39 -27.38 3.97 7.94
C THR A 39 -28.69 4.24 8.68
N LEU A 40 -28.64 4.73 9.92
CA LEU A 40 -29.83 4.94 10.76
C LEU A 40 -30.56 6.27 10.48
N ASP A 41 -29.83 7.36 10.27
CA ASP A 41 -30.40 8.72 10.32
C ASP A 41 -31.16 9.11 9.05
N SER A 42 -31.01 8.37 7.94
CA SER A 42 -31.69 8.71 6.68
C SER A 42 -31.86 7.55 5.69
N VAL A 43 -33.07 7.43 5.13
CA VAL A 43 -33.40 6.47 4.07
C VAL A 43 -32.62 6.77 2.77
N ILE A 44 -32.31 8.03 2.46
CA ILE A 44 -31.64 8.38 1.19
C ILE A 44 -30.17 7.91 1.14
N ASN A 45 -29.50 7.84 2.29
CA ASN A 45 -28.14 7.33 2.41
C ASN A 45 -28.04 5.83 2.09
N ASN A 46 -29.16 5.12 2.17
CA ASN A 46 -29.29 3.70 1.86
C ASN A 46 -29.75 3.46 0.40
N GLN A 47 -29.80 4.50 -0.45
CA GLN A 47 -30.15 4.42 -1.88
C GLN A 47 -28.93 4.60 -2.79
N TYR A 48 -29.14 4.47 -4.11
CA TYR A 48 -28.10 4.75 -5.10
C TYR A 48 -27.59 6.19 -5.05
N THR A 49 -26.29 6.36 -5.30
CA THR A 49 -25.64 7.66 -5.50
C THR A 49 -24.91 7.71 -6.86
N ARG A 50 -24.24 8.83 -7.16
CA ARG A 50 -23.41 8.99 -8.37
C ARG A 50 -22.38 7.85 -8.46
N GLY A 51 -22.46 7.06 -9.52
CA GLY A 51 -21.65 5.84 -9.68
C GLY A 51 -20.14 6.05 -9.56
N ALA A 52 -19.61 7.13 -10.16
CA ALA A 52 -18.19 7.48 -10.07
C ALA A 52 -17.78 8.15 -8.73
N GLY A 53 -18.64 8.18 -7.72
CA GLY A 53 -18.34 8.72 -6.38
C GLY A 53 -19.44 9.62 -5.80
N HIS A 54 -19.71 9.45 -4.49
CA HIS A 54 -20.67 10.20 -3.69
C HIS A 54 -20.27 11.68 -3.58
N PRO A 55 -21.20 12.64 -3.76
CA PRO A 55 -20.88 14.07 -3.79
C PRO A 55 -20.16 14.64 -2.58
N ARG A 56 -20.33 14.10 -1.37
CA ARG A 56 -19.61 14.59 -0.17
C ARG A 56 -18.14 14.17 -0.20
N LEU A 57 -17.86 12.88 -0.44
CA LEU A 57 -16.51 12.34 -0.40
C LEU A 57 -15.63 12.91 -1.52
N ILE A 58 -16.11 12.93 -2.77
CA ILE A 58 -15.31 13.46 -3.88
C ILE A 58 -14.92 14.93 -3.63
N LYS A 59 -15.76 15.73 -2.96
CA LYS A 59 -15.43 17.11 -2.55
C LYS A 59 -14.33 17.18 -1.49
N ILE A 60 -14.41 16.39 -0.41
CA ILE A 60 -13.36 16.42 0.64
C ILE A 60 -12.05 15.78 0.15
N LEU A 61 -12.09 14.72 -0.67
CA LEU A 61 -10.90 14.18 -1.34
C LEU A 61 -10.27 15.25 -2.26
N SER A 62 -11.09 15.99 -3.04
CA SER A 62 -10.64 17.16 -3.80
C SER A 62 -9.95 18.19 -2.89
N LYS A 63 -10.56 18.60 -1.76
CA LYS A 63 -9.97 19.55 -0.80
C LYS A 63 -8.63 19.03 -0.24
N ILE A 64 -8.58 17.76 0.16
CA ILE A 64 -7.39 17.09 0.70
C ILE A 64 -6.26 17.04 -0.33
N TYR A 65 -6.47 16.38 -1.47
CA TYR A 65 -5.40 16.15 -2.42
C TYR A 65 -5.02 17.43 -3.18
N SER A 66 -5.94 18.40 -3.36
CA SER A 66 -5.56 19.70 -3.92
C SER A 66 -4.55 20.44 -3.05
N ASN A 67 -4.72 20.37 -1.73
CA ASN A 67 -3.78 20.93 -0.75
C ASN A 67 -2.47 20.13 -0.74
N LEU A 68 -2.53 18.80 -0.75
CA LEU A 68 -1.35 17.93 -0.70
C LEU A 68 -0.49 17.95 -1.98
N THR A 69 -1.09 18.17 -3.15
CA THR A 69 -0.37 18.29 -4.43
C THR A 69 -0.23 19.74 -4.90
N ASN A 70 -0.63 20.70 -4.05
CA ASN A 70 -0.60 22.16 -4.29
C ASN A 70 -1.18 22.60 -5.66
N HIS A 71 -2.27 21.95 -6.07
CA HIS A 71 -2.84 22.06 -7.42
C HIS A 71 -4.31 21.61 -7.38
N TRP A 72 -5.24 22.38 -7.95
CA TRP A 72 -6.68 22.05 -7.90
C TRP A 72 -7.04 20.75 -8.62
N ILE A 73 -7.77 19.88 -7.94
CA ILE A 73 -8.28 18.61 -8.45
C ILE A 73 -9.80 18.75 -8.59
N ASN A 74 -10.33 18.53 -9.79
CA ASN A 74 -11.76 18.61 -10.04
C ASN A 74 -12.46 17.36 -9.50
N PRO A 75 -13.36 17.47 -8.50
CA PRO A 75 -14.03 16.32 -7.88
C PRO A 75 -14.94 15.53 -8.83
N LEU A 76 -15.32 16.10 -10.00
CA LEU A 76 -16.23 15.46 -10.93
C LEU A 76 -15.54 14.72 -12.08
N THR A 77 -14.30 15.11 -12.45
CA THR A 77 -13.54 14.54 -13.58
C THR A 77 -12.28 13.81 -13.15
N ASP A 78 -11.60 14.28 -12.10
CA ASP A 78 -10.24 13.83 -11.75
C ASP A 78 -10.25 12.77 -10.64
N ILE A 79 -11.42 12.57 -10.01
CA ILE A 79 -11.64 11.60 -8.93
C ILE A 79 -12.70 10.59 -9.37
N VAL A 80 -12.27 9.32 -9.46
CA VAL A 80 -13.14 8.15 -9.58
C VAL A 80 -13.05 7.31 -8.30
N ILE A 81 -14.19 6.76 -7.89
CA ILE A 81 -14.30 5.97 -6.67
C ILE A 81 -14.63 4.52 -7.02
N THR A 82 -13.81 3.60 -6.50
CA THR A 82 -13.79 2.17 -6.83
C THR A 82 -13.81 1.30 -5.56
N VAL A 83 -14.10 0.01 -5.71
CA VAL A 83 -14.10 -1.03 -4.67
C VAL A 83 -12.67 -1.37 -4.24
N GLY A 84 -12.11 -0.48 -3.42
CA GLY A 84 -10.75 -0.57 -2.89
C GLY A 84 -9.65 -0.32 -3.92
N GLY A 85 -8.40 -0.44 -3.49
CA GLY A 85 -7.23 -0.31 -4.38
C GLY A 85 -7.19 -1.36 -5.49
N TYR A 86 -7.70 -2.57 -5.24
CA TYR A 86 -7.76 -3.65 -6.23
C TYR A 86 -8.57 -3.27 -7.48
N GLU A 87 -9.81 -2.78 -7.34
CA GLU A 87 -10.57 -2.30 -8.51
C GLU A 87 -9.92 -1.03 -9.09
N ALA A 88 -9.33 -0.17 -8.25
CA ALA A 88 -8.64 1.04 -8.70
C ALA A 88 -7.43 0.77 -9.63
N ILE A 89 -6.71 -0.33 -9.37
CA ILE A 89 -5.61 -0.84 -10.20
C ILE A 89 -6.18 -1.55 -11.43
N PHE A 90 -7.17 -2.43 -11.24
CA PHE A 90 -7.81 -3.16 -12.34
C PHE A 90 -8.38 -2.22 -13.41
N CYS A 91 -9.15 -1.20 -13.02
CA CYS A 91 -9.67 -0.18 -13.94
C CYS A 91 -8.55 0.66 -14.55
N GLY A 92 -7.50 1.00 -13.79
CA GLY A 92 -6.34 1.75 -14.29
C GLY A 92 -5.61 1.02 -15.42
N ILE A 93 -5.42 -0.29 -15.29
CA ILE A 93 -4.81 -1.14 -16.32
C ILE A 93 -5.80 -1.37 -17.49
N SER A 94 -7.00 -1.88 -17.20
CA SER A 94 -7.95 -2.32 -18.24
C SER A 94 -8.55 -1.20 -19.10
N SER A 95 -8.50 0.06 -18.64
CA SER A 95 -8.91 1.22 -19.46
C SER A 95 -7.78 1.80 -20.35
N HIS A 96 -6.55 1.30 -20.20
CA HIS A 96 -5.36 1.92 -20.81
C HIS A 96 -4.38 0.95 -21.49
N VAL A 97 -4.42 -0.35 -21.16
CA VAL A 97 -3.48 -1.37 -21.68
C VAL A 97 -4.23 -2.37 -22.57
N ASN A 98 -3.70 -2.59 -23.77
CA ASN A 98 -4.25 -3.45 -24.82
C ASN A 98 -3.39 -4.71 -25.03
N THR A 99 -3.80 -5.59 -25.94
CA THR A 99 -2.94 -6.67 -26.41
C THR A 99 -1.68 -6.11 -27.09
N ALA A 100 -0.52 -6.67 -26.73
CA ALA A 100 0.83 -6.28 -27.19
C ALA A 100 1.36 -4.91 -26.72
N ASP A 101 0.64 -4.20 -25.84
CA ASP A 101 1.22 -3.14 -25.01
C ASP A 101 2.16 -3.77 -23.95
N GLU A 102 3.30 -3.13 -23.66
CA GLU A 102 4.23 -3.55 -22.62
C GLU A 102 3.96 -2.79 -21.30
N VAL A 103 4.00 -3.50 -20.17
CA VAL A 103 3.80 -2.92 -18.83
C VAL A 103 4.99 -3.27 -17.95
N ILE A 104 5.66 -2.25 -17.40
CA ILE A 104 6.74 -2.42 -16.43
C ILE A 104 6.12 -2.57 -15.03
N ILE A 105 6.53 -3.60 -14.30
CA ILE A 105 6.19 -3.82 -12.89
C ILE A 105 7.51 -3.86 -12.11
N ILE A 106 7.59 -3.15 -10.99
CA ILE A 106 8.75 -3.17 -10.12
C ILE A 106 8.57 -4.27 -9.06
N GLU A 107 9.39 -5.31 -9.11
CA GLU A 107 9.31 -6.47 -8.22
C GLU A 107 10.24 -6.35 -6.99
N PRO A 108 9.87 -6.93 -5.83
CA PRO A 108 10.73 -6.97 -4.65
C PRO A 108 11.80 -8.08 -4.73
N PHE A 109 12.94 -7.82 -5.38
CA PHE A 109 14.14 -8.66 -5.35
C PHE A 109 14.96 -8.55 -4.05
N PHE A 110 14.86 -9.53 -3.15
CA PHE A 110 15.58 -9.50 -1.86
C PHE A 110 17.07 -9.84 -1.96
N GLU A 111 17.94 -8.85 -1.68
CA GLU A 111 19.37 -9.05 -1.48
C GLU A 111 19.89 -8.34 -0.22
N SER A 112 20.14 -9.11 0.85
CA SER A 112 20.95 -8.82 2.06
C SER A 112 20.74 -7.51 2.86
N SER A 113 19.81 -6.66 2.43
CA SER A 113 19.63 -5.27 2.89
C SER A 113 19.16 -5.17 4.34
N ILE A 114 19.55 -4.08 5.03
CA ILE A 114 19.21 -3.83 6.44
C ILE A 114 18.01 -2.88 6.55
N ARG A 115 17.77 -2.03 5.56
CA ARG A 115 16.68 -1.05 5.51
C ARG A 115 15.96 -1.07 4.17
N GLY A 116 14.70 -0.61 4.16
CA GLY A 116 13.97 -0.35 2.91
C GLY A 116 14.64 0.72 2.03
N SER A 117 15.41 1.62 2.63
CA SER A 117 16.21 2.64 1.93
C SER A 117 17.36 2.10 1.10
N ASP A 118 17.92 0.94 1.50
CA ASP A 118 19.12 0.36 0.87
C ASP A 118 18.81 -0.20 -0.53
N TRP A 119 17.53 -0.52 -0.75
CA TRP A 119 16.98 -0.90 -2.04
C TRP A 119 16.85 0.32 -2.95
N ILE A 120 17.47 0.25 -4.13
CA ILE A 120 17.46 1.32 -5.13
C ILE A 120 17.11 0.76 -6.52
N LEU A 121 16.47 1.58 -7.35
CA LEU A 121 16.25 1.26 -8.75
C LEU A 121 17.55 1.49 -9.56
N ASP A 122 18.10 0.47 -10.21
CA ASP A 122 19.24 0.67 -11.13
C ASP A 122 18.78 1.48 -12.36
N PRO A 123 19.41 2.65 -12.65
CA PRO A 123 18.97 3.50 -13.76
C PRO A 123 19.14 2.90 -15.16
N LYS A 124 20.13 2.03 -15.35
CA LYS A 124 20.40 1.36 -16.62
C LYS A 124 19.44 0.20 -16.83
N GLU A 125 19.20 -0.60 -15.79
CA GLU A 125 18.20 -1.67 -15.87
C GLU A 125 16.81 -1.08 -16.09
N LEU A 126 16.37 -0.09 -15.30
CA LEU A 126 15.06 0.51 -15.49
C LEU A 126 14.91 1.08 -16.91
N ARG A 127 15.92 1.84 -17.39
CA ARG A 127 15.96 2.33 -18.78
C ARG A 127 15.86 1.19 -19.81
N SER A 128 16.48 0.05 -19.57
CA SER A 128 16.46 -1.10 -20.50
C SER A 128 15.08 -1.76 -20.66
N LYS A 129 14.14 -1.52 -19.73
CA LYS A 129 12.77 -2.05 -19.84
C LYS A 129 11.83 -1.13 -20.63
N PHE A 130 12.22 0.12 -20.89
CA PHE A 130 11.42 1.06 -21.67
C PHE A 130 11.65 0.88 -23.18
N SER A 131 10.56 0.82 -23.92
CA SER A 131 10.49 0.66 -25.37
C SER A 131 9.34 1.50 -25.94
N ILE A 132 9.25 1.61 -27.27
CA ILE A 132 8.12 2.30 -27.95
C ILE A 132 6.76 1.61 -27.74
N LYS A 133 6.73 0.41 -27.14
CA LYS A 133 5.50 -0.29 -26.74
C LYS A 133 5.18 -0.14 -25.24
N THR A 134 6.05 0.48 -24.44
CA THR A 134 5.86 0.59 -22.99
C THR A 134 4.72 1.54 -22.68
N LYS A 135 3.53 0.97 -22.48
CA LYS A 135 2.28 1.69 -22.28
C LYS A 135 2.11 2.19 -20.86
N MET A 136 2.58 1.40 -19.89
CA MET A 136 2.46 1.72 -18.47
C MET A 136 3.68 1.27 -17.67
N ILE A 137 4.01 2.01 -16.60
CA ILE A 137 4.83 1.53 -15.49
C ILE A 137 4.01 1.59 -14.20
N ILE A 138 4.05 0.51 -13.43
CA ILE A 138 3.38 0.38 -12.13
C ILE A 138 4.43 0.54 -11.03
N SER A 139 4.22 1.54 -10.18
CA SER A 139 5.04 1.83 -8.99
C SER A 139 4.19 1.72 -7.73
N ASN A 140 4.80 1.34 -6.60
CA ASN A 140 4.14 1.27 -5.30
C ASN A 140 5.06 1.85 -4.22
N THR A 141 4.65 2.98 -3.63
CA THR A 141 5.40 3.72 -2.61
C THR A 141 4.43 4.38 -1.60
N PRO A 142 4.57 4.16 -0.28
CA PRO A 142 5.46 3.18 0.35
C PRO A 142 5.21 1.75 -0.15
N ASN A 143 6.29 0.98 -0.33
CA ASN A 143 6.24 -0.31 -1.00
C ASN A 143 5.71 -1.44 -0.10
N ASN A 144 4.93 -2.36 -0.66
CA ASN A 144 4.63 -3.66 -0.09
C ASN A 144 5.39 -4.76 -0.87
N PRO A 145 6.20 -5.62 -0.21
CA PRO A 145 6.34 -5.80 1.25
C PRO A 145 7.53 -5.08 1.90
N ILE A 146 8.35 -4.33 1.15
CA ILE A 146 9.65 -3.81 1.64
C ILE A 146 9.47 -2.68 2.68
N GLY A 147 8.40 -1.90 2.55
CA GLY A 147 8.23 -0.64 3.26
C GLY A 147 9.16 0.49 2.79
N LYS A 148 9.82 0.33 1.63
CA LYS A 148 10.62 1.37 0.98
C LYS A 148 9.76 2.58 0.61
N ILE A 149 10.27 3.79 0.79
CA ILE A 149 9.71 5.03 0.22
C ILE A 149 10.59 5.44 -0.97
N TYR A 150 9.98 5.87 -2.07
CA TYR A 150 10.74 6.29 -3.25
C TYR A 150 11.26 7.71 -3.08
N THR A 151 12.56 7.88 -3.31
CA THR A 151 13.23 9.18 -3.24
C THR A 151 12.81 10.10 -4.39
N TYR A 152 13.06 11.40 -4.25
CA TYR A 152 12.80 12.37 -5.32
C TYR A 152 13.51 12.00 -6.64
N ASP A 153 14.74 11.48 -6.55
CA ASP A 153 15.53 11.11 -7.74
C ASP A 153 15.02 9.84 -8.42
N GLU A 154 14.53 8.85 -7.66
CA GLU A 154 13.85 7.67 -8.21
C GLU A 154 12.53 8.05 -8.91
N LEU A 155 11.73 8.92 -8.31
CA LEU A 155 10.49 9.43 -8.92
C LEU A 155 10.78 10.31 -10.15
N GLN A 156 11.84 11.14 -10.11
CA GLN A 156 12.32 11.91 -11.25
C GLN A 156 12.81 11.01 -12.39
N MET A 157 13.47 9.89 -12.08
CA MET A 157 13.90 8.92 -13.08
C MET A 157 12.70 8.26 -13.77
N ILE A 158 11.72 7.78 -13.00
CA ILE A 158 10.47 7.23 -13.56
C ILE A 158 9.75 8.29 -14.39
N ALA A 159 9.67 9.54 -13.91
CA ALA A 159 9.03 10.65 -14.63
C ALA A 159 9.72 10.95 -15.97
N LYS A 160 11.06 11.07 -15.99
CA LYS A 160 11.84 11.37 -17.21
C LYS A 160 11.67 10.29 -18.27
N LEU A 161 11.76 9.01 -17.88
CA LEU A 161 11.54 7.88 -18.79
C LEU A 161 10.09 7.85 -19.29
N SER A 162 9.11 8.10 -18.41
CA SER A 162 7.70 8.09 -18.81
C SER A 162 7.35 9.23 -19.77
N ILE A 163 7.99 10.39 -19.64
CA ILE A 163 7.89 11.50 -20.60
C ILE A 163 8.58 11.16 -21.92
N GLU A 164 9.79 10.57 -21.89
CA GLU A 164 10.57 10.21 -23.08
C GLU A 164 9.88 9.15 -23.95
N PHE A 165 9.22 8.16 -23.33
CA PHE A 165 8.55 7.06 -24.01
C PHE A 165 7.02 7.21 -24.11
N ASN A 166 6.45 8.33 -23.64
CA ASN A 166 5.00 8.60 -23.59
C ASN A 166 4.20 7.49 -22.85
N THR A 167 4.78 7.03 -21.74
CA THR A 167 4.28 5.95 -20.87
C THR A 167 3.40 6.50 -19.75
N LEU A 168 2.32 5.80 -19.40
CA LEU A 168 1.50 6.13 -18.23
C LEU A 168 2.15 5.63 -16.93
N VAL A 169 2.08 6.41 -15.86
CA VAL A 169 2.52 5.97 -14.52
C VAL A 169 1.31 5.67 -13.65
N LEU A 170 1.13 4.41 -13.26
CA LEU A 170 0.16 4.01 -12.24
C LEU A 170 0.91 3.89 -10.91
N VAL A 171 0.59 4.79 -9.96
CA VAL A 171 1.21 4.81 -8.64
C VAL A 171 0.22 4.29 -7.61
N ASP A 172 0.55 3.17 -6.97
CA ASP A 172 -0.15 2.67 -5.80
C ASP A 172 0.44 3.32 -4.54
N GLU A 173 -0.24 4.33 -4.03
CA GLU A 173 0.14 5.10 -2.84
C GLU A 173 -0.71 4.73 -1.59
N VAL A 174 -1.35 3.54 -1.50
CA VAL A 174 -2.29 3.21 -0.38
C VAL A 174 -1.69 3.31 1.04
N TYR A 175 -0.37 3.33 1.18
CA TYR A 175 0.34 3.48 2.45
C TYR A 175 0.84 4.91 2.73
N GLU A 176 0.48 5.92 1.92
CA GLU A 176 0.96 7.32 1.97
C GLU A 176 0.84 8.04 3.34
N TRP A 177 0.05 7.51 4.28
CA TRP A 177 -0.16 8.03 5.63
C TRP A 177 0.58 7.26 6.73
N MET A 178 1.27 6.17 6.36
CA MET A 178 1.97 5.25 7.26
C MET A 178 3.48 5.47 7.11
N ILE A 179 3.95 6.70 7.39
CA ILE A 179 5.33 7.14 7.14
C ILE A 179 6.03 7.32 8.48
N PHE A 180 7.16 6.64 8.68
CA PHE A 180 7.92 6.72 9.93
C PHE A 180 8.77 7.98 10.01
N ASP A 181 9.10 8.41 11.24
CA ASP A 181 9.85 9.63 11.52
C ASP A 181 11.15 9.73 10.69
N HIS A 182 11.53 10.97 10.36
CA HIS A 182 12.62 11.35 9.46
C HIS A 182 12.43 11.03 7.97
N ASN A 183 11.39 10.27 7.58
CA ASN A 183 11.05 10.02 6.17
C ASN A 183 9.92 10.94 5.69
N GLN A 184 9.77 11.09 4.37
CA GLN A 184 8.70 11.87 3.76
C GLN A 184 8.16 11.18 2.50
N HIS A 185 6.83 10.98 2.43
CA HIS A 185 6.18 10.54 1.19
C HIS A 185 6.13 11.67 0.16
N ILE A 186 6.65 11.39 -1.03
CA ILE A 186 6.60 12.29 -2.19
C ILE A 186 5.59 11.72 -3.18
N ARG A 187 4.50 12.47 -3.43
CA ARG A 187 3.43 12.03 -4.33
C ARG A 187 3.82 12.25 -5.77
N MET A 188 3.55 11.26 -6.61
CA MET A 188 3.74 11.37 -8.06
C MET A 188 2.40 11.57 -8.79
N SER A 189 1.25 11.31 -8.14
CA SER A 189 -0.08 11.61 -8.71
C SER A 189 -1.16 11.97 -7.65
N LYS A 190 -2.44 11.67 -7.91
CA LYS A 190 -3.67 12.21 -7.25
C LYS A 190 -4.72 11.10 -7.04
N ALA A 191 -5.54 11.13 -5.96
CA ALA A 191 -6.13 9.91 -5.35
C ALA A 191 -7.69 9.81 -5.20
N ARG A 192 -8.20 8.75 -4.50
CA ARG A 192 -9.46 7.98 -4.78
C ARG A 192 -10.21 7.42 -3.51
N LEU A 193 -11.17 6.46 -3.72
CA LEU A 193 -11.82 5.48 -2.76
C LEU A 193 -12.91 6.02 -1.78
N LEU A 194 -14.00 5.35 -1.33
CA LEU A 194 -14.62 3.99 -1.55
C LEU A 194 -16.16 3.94 -1.16
N THR A 195 -17.07 3.42 -2.01
CA THR A 195 -18.37 2.69 -1.75
C THR A 195 -19.34 3.24 -0.66
N PRO A 196 -20.30 2.50 -0.04
CA PRO A 196 -21.30 3.14 0.86
C PRO A 196 -20.69 3.93 2.04
N LEU A 197 -19.51 3.47 2.45
CA LEU A 197 -18.50 4.08 3.30
C LEU A 197 -18.07 5.51 2.91
N GLN A 198 -18.51 6.09 1.78
CA GLN A 198 -18.16 7.45 1.38
C GLN A 198 -18.52 8.48 2.44
N GLU A 199 -19.66 8.31 3.10
CA GLU A 199 -20.13 9.27 4.10
C GLU A 199 -19.33 9.15 5.40
N ALA A 200 -19.06 7.93 5.86
CA ALA A 200 -18.22 7.66 7.03
C ALA A 200 -16.76 8.11 6.81
N PHE A 201 -16.18 7.82 5.65
CA PHE A 201 -14.85 8.32 5.28
C PHE A 201 -14.85 9.83 5.06
N ALA A 202 -15.89 10.43 4.46
CA ALA A 202 -15.95 11.88 4.28
C ALA A 202 -16.00 12.61 5.61
N VAL A 203 -16.83 12.17 6.56
CA VAL A 203 -16.87 12.70 7.93
C VAL A 203 -15.50 12.56 8.61
N GLY A 204 -14.87 11.38 8.53
CA GLY A 204 -13.53 11.16 9.08
C GLY A 204 -12.46 12.06 8.44
N TYR A 205 -12.51 12.24 7.12
CA TYR A 205 -11.60 13.11 6.37
C TYR A 205 -11.85 14.60 6.60
N GLU A 206 -13.10 15.04 6.80
CA GLU A 206 -13.46 16.40 7.17
C GLU A 206 -12.94 16.74 8.58
N MET A 207 -13.12 15.83 9.55
CA MET A 207 -12.61 15.98 10.92
C MET A 207 -11.08 15.96 11.00
N GLU A 208 -10.43 15.16 10.16
CA GLU A 208 -8.96 15.08 10.06
C GLU A 208 -8.37 16.27 9.28
N TYR A 209 -9.09 16.86 8.31
CA TYR A 209 -8.59 17.94 7.46
C TYR A 209 -8.08 19.13 8.28
N GLU A 210 -8.89 19.59 9.24
CA GLU A 210 -8.56 20.75 10.09
C GLU A 210 -7.40 20.44 11.07
N ARG A 211 -6.95 19.17 11.14
CA ARG A 211 -5.90 18.67 12.03
C ARG A 211 -4.64 18.16 11.32
N LEU A 212 -4.60 18.08 9.98
CA LEU A 212 -3.55 17.42 9.19
C LEU A 212 -2.10 17.72 9.64
N ASN A 213 -1.80 18.99 9.93
CA ASN A 213 -0.45 19.41 10.32
C ASN A 213 -0.17 19.25 11.83
N GLN A 214 -1.20 19.07 12.66
CA GLN A 214 -1.12 18.99 14.11
C GLN A 214 -0.68 17.59 14.59
N ASN A 215 -0.03 17.51 15.77
CA ASN A 215 0.33 16.22 16.39
C ASN A 215 -0.87 15.34 16.78
N LEU A 216 -2.06 15.93 16.91
CA LEU A 216 -3.33 15.24 17.22
C LEU A 216 -4.10 14.76 15.97
N SER A 217 -3.49 14.83 14.78
CA SER A 217 -4.02 14.14 13.60
C SER A 217 -4.03 12.63 13.84
N PHE A 218 -5.04 11.94 13.32
CA PHE A 218 -5.06 10.47 13.31
C PHE A 218 -3.86 9.92 12.54
N ARG A 219 -3.52 10.53 11.40
CA ARG A 219 -2.38 10.14 10.55
C ARG A 219 -1.06 10.07 11.32
N LYS A 220 -0.69 11.14 12.04
CA LYS A 220 0.59 11.18 12.78
C LYS A 220 0.59 10.25 14.00
N GLN A 221 -0.55 10.10 14.69
CA GLN A 221 -0.66 9.15 15.81
C GLN A 221 -0.61 7.69 15.34
N PHE A 222 -1.26 7.38 14.23
CA PHE A 222 -1.27 6.05 13.64
C PHE A 222 0.11 5.64 13.12
N ALA A 223 0.81 6.53 12.41
CA ALA A 223 2.18 6.29 11.95
C ALA A 223 3.14 6.00 13.12
N ARG A 224 3.09 6.80 14.20
CA ARG A 224 3.88 6.54 15.43
C ARG A 224 3.52 5.21 16.09
N SER A 225 2.23 4.89 16.24
CA SER A 225 1.80 3.61 16.81
C SER A 225 2.22 2.39 15.96
N LEU A 226 2.38 2.54 14.64
CA LEU A 226 3.01 1.53 13.80
C LEU A 226 4.53 1.50 13.96
N GLN A 227 5.18 2.64 14.19
CA GLN A 227 6.63 2.74 14.44
C GLN A 227 7.03 2.03 15.74
N ASP A 228 6.30 2.26 16.83
CA ASP A 228 6.51 1.59 18.12
C ASP A 228 6.43 0.06 17.96
N LYS A 229 5.48 -0.41 17.14
CA LYS A 229 5.29 -1.85 16.83
C LYS A 229 6.38 -2.40 15.90
N ARG A 230 6.81 -1.63 14.89
CA ARG A 230 7.95 -1.96 14.01
C ARG A 230 9.19 -2.20 14.85
N ASP A 231 9.52 -1.25 15.73
CA ASP A 231 10.76 -1.27 16.51
C ASP A 231 10.74 -2.40 17.54
N LEU A 232 9.58 -2.68 18.17
CA LEU A 232 9.39 -3.88 19.01
C LEU A 232 9.67 -5.18 18.25
N ILE A 233 9.11 -5.35 17.05
CA ILE A 233 9.24 -6.60 16.26
C ILE A 233 10.67 -6.74 15.68
N VAL A 234 11.30 -5.64 15.24
CA VAL A 234 12.70 -5.63 14.78
C VAL A 234 13.66 -6.05 15.92
N ASN A 235 13.41 -5.58 17.14
CA ASN A 235 14.18 -6.00 18.31
C ASN A 235 14.01 -7.50 18.61
N MET A 236 12.78 -8.02 18.56
CA MET A 236 12.51 -9.47 18.75
C MET A 236 13.26 -10.35 17.74
N PHE A 237 13.35 -9.94 16.46
CA PHE A 237 14.13 -10.70 15.47
C PHE A 237 15.65 -10.59 15.69
N SER A 238 16.12 -9.44 16.16
CA SER A 238 17.53 -9.21 16.50
C SER A 238 18.00 -10.12 17.65
N GLU A 239 17.18 -10.31 18.69
CA GLU A 239 17.46 -11.24 19.79
C GLU A 239 17.69 -12.69 19.29
N VAL A 240 16.91 -13.14 18.30
CA VAL A 240 17.08 -14.47 17.68
C VAL A 240 18.09 -14.51 16.53
N ASN A 241 19.01 -13.53 16.45
CA ASN A 241 20.11 -13.45 15.48
C ASN A 241 19.62 -13.48 14.01
N THR A 242 18.48 -12.83 13.76
CA THR A 242 17.78 -12.84 12.48
C THR A 242 17.56 -11.41 12.02
N ASN A 243 18.01 -11.07 10.81
CA ASN A 243 17.95 -9.70 10.33
C ASN A 243 16.58 -9.42 9.71
N ALA A 244 15.94 -8.36 10.19
CA ALA A 244 14.73 -7.78 9.60
C ALA A 244 15.08 -6.52 8.80
N VAL A 245 14.55 -6.38 7.59
CA VAL A 245 14.65 -5.15 6.79
C VAL A 245 13.81 -4.09 7.48
N ILE A 246 14.43 -3.01 7.97
CA ILE A 246 13.72 -1.94 8.66
C ILE A 246 12.94 -1.09 7.63
N PRO A 247 11.59 -1.06 7.66
CA PRO A 247 10.80 -0.29 6.71
C PRO A 247 10.81 1.21 7.04
N GLU A 248 10.66 2.02 5.99
CA GLU A 248 10.51 3.49 6.04
C GLU A 248 9.03 3.91 6.13
N GLY A 249 8.12 3.04 5.70
CA GLY A 249 6.68 3.16 5.89
C GLY A 249 5.90 1.84 5.71
N GLY A 250 4.58 1.91 5.84
CA GLY A 250 3.67 0.76 5.79
C GLY A 250 3.57 0.01 7.14
N PHE A 251 3.28 -1.29 7.08
CA PHE A 251 3.19 -2.17 8.26
C PHE A 251 3.72 -3.61 8.02
N PHE A 252 4.30 -3.88 6.85
CA PHE A 252 4.96 -5.17 6.57
C PHE A 252 6.45 -5.12 6.96
N LEU A 253 7.02 -6.31 7.18
CA LEU A 253 8.41 -6.50 7.56
C LEU A 253 8.98 -7.71 6.80
N ILE A 254 10.10 -7.53 6.09
CA ILE A 254 10.83 -8.64 5.47
C ILE A 254 11.90 -9.13 6.45
N VAL A 255 12.06 -10.45 6.59
CA VAL A 255 12.95 -11.07 7.58
C VAL A 255 13.71 -12.24 6.95
N ASP A 256 15.05 -12.24 7.04
CA ASP A 256 15.87 -13.34 6.52
C ASP A 256 16.02 -14.48 7.53
N PHE A 257 15.14 -15.47 7.42
CA PHE A 257 15.17 -16.69 8.23
C PHE A 257 16.34 -17.64 7.89
N SER A 258 17.24 -17.34 6.96
CA SER A 258 18.35 -18.24 6.56
C SER A 258 19.25 -18.65 7.73
N ASN A 259 19.44 -17.77 8.74
CA ASN A 259 20.21 -18.09 9.95
C ASN A 259 19.46 -19.07 10.88
N ILE A 260 18.14 -18.94 10.99
CA ILE A 260 17.29 -19.88 11.75
C ILE A 260 17.15 -21.21 11.00
N ALA A 261 16.92 -21.20 9.69
CA ALA A 261 16.70 -22.40 8.88
C ALA A 261 17.85 -23.42 8.98
N LYS A 262 19.09 -22.94 9.10
CA LYS A 262 20.30 -23.74 9.36
C LYS A 262 20.29 -24.39 10.75
N ARG A 263 19.74 -23.73 11.77
CA ARG A 263 19.65 -24.22 13.17
C ARG A 263 18.52 -25.23 13.39
N VAL A 264 17.36 -25.04 12.75
CA VAL A 264 16.20 -25.94 12.86
C VAL A 264 16.09 -26.98 11.72
N ASN A 265 17.14 -27.12 10.90
CA ASN A 265 17.30 -28.18 9.90
C ASN A 265 16.13 -28.31 8.89
N LEU A 266 15.48 -27.18 8.56
CA LEU A 266 14.27 -27.15 7.71
C LEU A 266 14.54 -27.56 6.25
N LEU A 267 15.80 -27.55 5.82
CA LEU A 267 16.20 -27.77 4.43
C LEU A 267 16.26 -29.25 4.02
N GLN A 268 16.29 -30.21 4.96
CA GLN A 268 16.47 -31.64 4.66
C GLN A 268 15.19 -32.39 4.23
N LYS A 269 13.99 -31.80 4.34
CA LYS A 269 12.71 -32.51 4.17
C LYS A 269 12.20 -32.61 2.70
N LYS A 270 13.06 -33.01 1.75
CA LYS A 270 12.67 -33.12 0.34
C LYS A 270 12.99 -34.41 -0.42
N GLU A 271 13.72 -35.37 0.14
CA GLU A 271 14.18 -36.56 -0.62
C GLU A 271 13.31 -37.82 -0.45
N ASN A 272 12.60 -37.97 0.67
CA ASN A 272 11.89 -39.22 1.01
C ASN A 272 10.44 -39.31 0.51
N GLN A 273 10.19 -39.09 -0.79
CA GLN A 273 8.86 -39.36 -1.42
C GLN A 273 8.91 -40.04 -2.80
N THR A 274 10.06 -40.51 -3.29
CA THR A 274 10.19 -41.15 -4.62
C THR A 274 10.84 -42.54 -4.62
N THR A 275 10.50 -43.37 -3.63
CA THR A 275 10.71 -44.84 -3.68
C THR A 275 9.48 -45.55 -3.10
N GLY A 276 8.57 -46.00 -3.95
CA GLY A 276 7.26 -46.53 -3.52
C GLY A 276 6.44 -47.23 -4.60
N ASN A 277 7.09 -47.79 -5.63
CA ASN A 277 6.46 -48.71 -6.59
C ASN A 277 7.11 -50.08 -6.46
N SER A 278 6.31 -51.08 -6.09
CA SER A 278 6.60 -52.52 -6.14
C SER A 278 5.30 -53.28 -6.26
#